data_AF-W2T0B4-F1
#
_entry.id   AF-W2T0B4-F1
#
_cell.length_a   1.000
_cell.length_b   1.000
_cell.length_c   1.000
_cell.angle_alpha   90.00
_cell.angle_beta   90.00
_cell.angle_gamma   90.00
#
_symmetry.space_group_name_H-M   'P 1'
#
loop_
_entity.id
_entity.type
_entity.pdbx_description
1 polymer ?
#
loop_
_entity_poly.entity_id
_entity_poly.type
_entity_poly.pdbx_seq_one_letter_code
_entity_poly.pdbx_strand_id
1 'polypeptide(L)'
;MVYRLQVNMRTREAGLEWAIFVLDKGNGTANGRIQILEEFQCQRSIVTEIFGKTIDPNDADFCERAIFAATNLNIRQLNNEALEQLCTSGQ
;
A
#
# COMPACT_ATOMS: atom_id res chain seq x y z
N MET A 1 3.71 -34.68 -9.73
CA MET A 1 4.47 -34.19 -8.57
C MET A 1 4.13 -32.71 -8.40
N VAL A 2 3.63 -32.29 -7.24
CA VAL A 2 3.28 -30.87 -6.99
C VAL A 2 4.39 -30.28 -6.14
N TYR A 3 5.13 -29.33 -6.71
CA TYR A 3 6.13 -28.56 -5.97
C TYR A 3 5.42 -27.36 -5.33
N ARG A 4 5.60 -27.19 -4.01
CA ARG A 4 5.03 -26.06 -3.27
C ARG A 4 6.14 -25.11 -2.86
N LEU A 5 5.92 -23.83 -3.11
CA LEU A 5 6.75 -22.77 -2.55
C LEU A 5 6.60 -22.81 -1.02
N GLN A 6 7.70 -22.83 -0.28
CA GLN A 6 7.65 -22.88 1.19
C GLN A 6 7.78 -21.51 1.86
N VAL A 7 8.37 -20.54 1.16
CA VAL A 7 8.56 -19.16 1.67
C VAL A 7 8.37 -18.17 0.53
N ASN A 8 7.66 -17.08 0.79
CA ASN A 8 7.60 -15.94 -0.13
C ASN A 8 8.87 -15.10 0.00
N MET A 9 9.75 -15.17 -0.99
CA MET A 9 11.02 -14.44 -0.99
C MET A 9 10.86 -12.92 -1.06
N ARG A 10 9.71 -12.41 -1.54
CA ARG A 10 9.43 -10.96 -1.63
C ARG A 10 9.16 -10.32 -0.27
N THR A 11 8.83 -11.12 0.73
CA THR A 11 8.47 -10.66 2.09
C THR A 11 9.46 -11.11 3.14
N ARG A 12 10.59 -11.70 2.72
CA ARG A 12 11.61 -12.26 3.61
C ARG A 12 12.16 -11.22 4.60
N GLU A 13 12.38 -9.99 4.14
CA GLU A 13 12.93 -8.91 4.95
C GLU A 13 11.93 -8.36 5.99
N ALA A 14 10.62 -8.57 5.76
CA ALA A 14 9.57 -8.22 6.72
C ALA A 14 9.37 -9.29 7.82
N GLY A 15 10.20 -10.34 7.84
CA GLY A 15 10.18 -11.39 8.85
C GLY A 15 9.50 -12.68 8.39
N LEU A 16 9.92 -13.81 8.98
CA LEU A 16 9.45 -15.14 8.60
C LEU A 16 7.94 -15.32 8.82
N GLU A 17 7.40 -14.78 9.92
CA GLU A 17 5.98 -14.85 10.24
C GLU A 17 5.12 -14.16 9.16
N TRP A 18 5.53 -12.97 8.73
CA TRP A 18 4.86 -12.24 7.65
C TRP A 18 4.98 -12.99 6.31
N ALA A 19 6.15 -13.57 6.03
CA ALA A 19 6.36 -14.33 4.81
C ALA A 19 5.49 -15.59 4.70
N ILE A 20 5.27 -16.29 5.82
CA ILE A 20 4.36 -17.43 5.91
C ILE A 20 2.90 -16.96 5.82
N PHE A 21 2.53 -15.91 6.56
CA PHE A 21 1.16 -15.37 6.54
C PHE A 21 0.68 -14.99 5.12
N VAL A 22 1.52 -14.27 4.37
CA VAL A 22 1.20 -13.89 2.99
C VAL A 22 1.07 -15.12 2.08
N LEU A 23 1.89 -16.14 2.29
CA LEU A 23 1.82 -17.40 1.55
C LEU A 23 0.50 -18.15 1.84
N ASP A 24 0.08 -18.22 3.10
CA ASP A 24 -1.17 -18.86 3.51
C ASP A 24 -2.41 -18.09 3.01
N LYS A 25 -2.34 -16.75 2.96
CA LYS A 25 -3.36 -15.93 2.29
C LYS A 25 -3.46 -16.25 0.80
N GLY A 26 -2.33 -16.38 0.11
CA GLY A 26 -2.29 -16.78 -1.31
C GLY A 26 -2.84 -18.18 -1.56
N ASN A 27 -2.67 -19.09 -0.60
CA ASN A 27 -3.21 -20.46 -0.66
C ASN A 27 -4.70 -20.56 -0.26
N GLY A 28 -5.32 -19.45 0.19
CA GLY A 28 -6.70 -19.45 0.67
C GLY A 28 -6.92 -20.19 1.99
N THR A 29 -5.84 -20.56 2.70
CA THR A 29 -5.89 -21.30 3.98
C THR A 29 -5.91 -20.38 5.19
N ALA A 30 -5.54 -19.11 5.03
CA ALA A 30 -5.55 -18.12 6.11
C ALA A 30 -6.90 -17.40 6.26
N ASN A 31 -7.62 -17.72 7.35
CA ASN A 31 -8.67 -16.87 7.88
C ASN A 31 -8.06 -15.78 8.76
N GLY A 32 -8.45 -14.53 8.54
CA GLY A 32 -7.95 -13.42 9.34
C GLY A 32 -8.80 -12.20 9.14
N ARG A 33 -9.33 -11.65 10.24
CA ARG A 33 -9.86 -10.29 10.31
C ARG A 33 -8.75 -9.45 10.92
N ILE A 34 -8.39 -8.37 10.25
CA ILE A 34 -7.40 -7.43 10.76
C ILE A 34 -8.21 -6.30 11.41
N GLN A 35 -7.95 -6.05 12.69
CA GLN A 35 -8.44 -4.84 13.34
C GLN A 35 -7.46 -3.72 13.03
N ILE A 36 -7.96 -2.63 12.45
CA ILE A 36 -7.17 -1.41 12.26
C ILE A 36 -7.17 -0.69 13.61
N LEU A 37 -6.00 -0.60 14.24
CA LEU A 37 -5.84 0.14 15.49
C LEU A 37 -6.07 1.64 15.25
N GLU A 38 -6.46 2.37 16.29
CA GLU A 38 -6.84 3.78 16.18
C GLU A 38 -5.66 4.64 15.68
N GLU A 39 -4.44 4.30 16.06
CA GLU A 39 -3.22 4.96 15.58
C GLU A 39 -2.96 4.80 14.08
N PHE A 40 -3.57 3.81 13.44
CA PHE A 40 -3.47 3.58 12.00
C PHE A 40 -4.64 4.20 11.21
N GLN A 41 -5.59 4.84 11.90
CA GLN A 41 -6.68 5.56 11.24
C GLN A 41 -6.18 6.93 10.78
N CYS A 42 -6.33 7.22 9.49
CA CYS A 42 -5.97 8.52 8.94
C CYS A 42 -6.83 9.62 9.58
N GLN A 43 -6.19 10.67 10.09
CA GLN A 43 -6.88 11.84 10.63
C GLN A 43 -7.30 12.81 9.52
N ARG A 44 -6.64 12.71 8.36
CA ARG A 44 -6.94 13.44 7.13
C ARG A 44 -7.14 12.47 5.97
N SER A 45 -7.25 13.00 4.76
CA SER A 45 -7.19 12.17 3.57
C SER A 45 -5.93 11.31 3.58
N ILE A 46 -6.10 10.02 3.25
CA ILE A 46 -4.99 9.09 3.09
C ILE A 46 -3.98 9.57 2.05
N VAL A 47 -4.41 10.33 1.02
CA VAL A 47 -3.49 10.91 0.04
C VAL A 47 -2.55 11.91 0.72
N THR A 48 -3.09 12.82 1.52
CA THR A 48 -2.29 13.81 2.26
C THR A 48 -1.41 13.19 3.33
N GLU A 49 -1.87 12.14 4.02
CA GLU A 49 -1.05 11.45 5.04
C GLU A 49 0.13 10.70 4.42
N ILE A 50 -0.04 10.14 3.21
CA ILE A 50 1.01 9.34 2.55
C ILE A 50 1.95 10.19 1.69
N PHE A 51 1.40 11.11 0.89
CA PHE A 51 2.15 11.92 -0.07
C PHE A 51 2.40 13.36 0.40
N GLY A 52 1.81 13.77 1.53
CA GLY A 52 1.85 15.15 2.01
C GLY A 52 0.78 16.02 1.37
N LYS A 53 0.61 17.24 1.88
CA LYS A 53 -0.34 18.23 1.34
C LYS A 53 0.03 18.69 -0.08
N THR A 54 1.30 18.56 -0.42
CA THR A 54 1.88 18.97 -1.68
C THR A 54 2.92 17.94 -2.07
N ILE A 55 2.78 17.38 -3.26
CA ILE A 55 3.68 16.35 -3.78
C ILE A 55 4.76 17.04 -4.60
N ASP A 56 6.02 16.93 -4.16
CA ASP A 56 7.18 17.36 -4.93
C ASP A 56 7.58 16.23 -5.90
N PRO A 57 7.57 16.47 -7.22
CA PRO A 57 7.99 15.44 -8.19
C PRO A 57 9.48 15.07 -8.09
N ASN A 58 10.29 15.87 -7.40
CA ASN A 58 11.71 15.58 -7.17
C ASN A 58 11.97 14.79 -5.88
N ASP A 59 10.92 14.48 -5.12
CA ASP A 59 11.02 13.59 -3.96
C ASP A 59 11.43 12.18 -4.43
N ALA A 60 12.65 11.78 -4.08
CA ALA A 60 13.23 10.50 -4.48
C ALA A 60 12.40 9.31 -3.98
N ASP A 61 11.68 9.49 -2.86
CA ASP A 61 10.88 8.46 -2.21
C ASP A 61 9.42 8.47 -2.70
N PHE A 62 9.07 9.36 -3.65
CA PHE A 62 7.73 9.39 -4.24
C PHE A 62 7.36 8.03 -4.87
N CYS A 63 8.28 7.46 -5.63
CA CYS A 63 8.08 6.18 -6.32
C CYS A 63 7.99 4.97 -5.37
N GLU A 64 8.37 5.12 -4.11
CA GLU A 64 8.34 4.05 -3.11
C GLU A 64 6.99 3.94 -2.39
N ARG A 65 6.08 4.91 -2.59
CA ARG A 65 4.78 4.98 -1.93
C ARG A 65 3.64 4.63 -2.89
N ALA A 66 2.69 3.83 -2.42
CA ALA A 66 1.50 3.46 -3.19
C ALA A 66 0.28 3.29 -2.28
N ILE A 67 -0.89 3.73 -2.75
CA ILE A 67 -2.17 3.51 -2.09
C ILE A 67 -2.98 2.51 -2.91
N PHE A 68 -3.43 1.43 -2.26
CA PHE A 68 -4.27 0.41 -2.87
C PHE A 68 -5.70 0.53 -2.38
N ALA A 69 -6.67 0.35 -3.28
CA ALA A 69 -8.09 0.32 -2.95
C ALA A 69 -8.80 -0.84 -3.65
N ALA A 70 -9.92 -1.28 -3.07
CA ALA A 70 -10.63 -2.46 -3.55
C ALA A 70 -11.32 -2.28 -4.92
N THR A 71 -11.64 -1.03 -5.32
CA THR A 71 -12.37 -0.75 -6.55
C THR A 71 -11.66 0.30 -7.40
N ASN A 72 -11.79 0.17 -8.72
CA ASN A 72 -11.26 1.15 -9.67
C ASN A 72 -11.88 2.54 -9.50
N LEU A 73 -13.12 2.63 -9.02
CA LEU A 73 -13.76 3.90 -8.72
C LEU A 73 -12.98 4.64 -7.61
N ASN A 74 -12.65 3.94 -6.53
CA ASN A 74 -11.90 4.50 -5.42
C ASN A 74 -10.47 4.84 -5.85
N ILE A 75 -9.82 3.98 -6.66
CA ILE A 75 -8.49 4.26 -7.21
C ILE A 75 -8.50 5.55 -8.04
N ARG A 76 -9.51 5.75 -8.90
CA ARG A 76 -9.62 6.97 -9.71
C ARG A 76 -9.79 8.21 -8.85
N GLN A 77 -10.59 8.14 -7.78
CA GLN A 77 -10.76 9.25 -6.85
C GLN A 77 -9.44 9.60 -6.16
N LEU A 78 -8.73 8.60 -5.63
CA LEU A 78 -7.42 8.79 -4.98
C LEU A 78 -6.38 9.35 -5.95
N ASN A 79 -6.34 8.87 -7.19
CA ASN A 79 -5.42 9.37 -8.21
C ASN A 79 -5.71 10.82 -8.58
N ASN A 80 -6.99 11.19 -8.71
CA ASN A 80 -7.36 12.58 -8.99
C ASN A 80 -6.96 13.50 -7.84
N GLU A 81 -7.20 13.08 -6.60
CA GLU A 81 -6.81 13.84 -5.41
C GLU A 81 -5.28 14.00 -5.31
N ALA A 82 -4.52 12.94 -5.59
CA ALA A 82 -3.07 13.01 -5.64
C ALA A 82 -2.58 13.95 -6.76
N LEU A 83 -3.24 13.93 -7.92
CA LEU A 83 -2.92 14.80 -9.04
C LEU A 83 -3.19 16.28 -8.72
N GLU A 84 -4.26 16.59 -7.97
CA GLU A 84 -4.53 17.95 -7.49
C GLU A 84 -3.46 18.45 -6.50
N GLN A 85 -2.87 17.54 -5.73
CA GLN A 85 -1.81 17.84 -4.76
C GLN A 85 -0.42 17.86 -5.39
N LEU A 86 -0.27 17.38 -6.63
CA LEU A 86 0.98 17.42 -7.37
C LEU A 86 1.34 18.87 -7.68
N CYS A 87 2.44 19.33 -7.09
CA CYS A 87 3.03 20.60 -7.49
C CYS A 87 3.54 20.44 -8.92
N THR A 88 2.74 20.88 -9.89
CA THR A 88 3.28 21.19 -11.19
C THR A 88 4.15 22.43 -10.96
N SER A 89 5.47 22.24 -11.00
CA SER A 89 6.39 23.35 -11.25
C SER A 89 5.93 23.98 -12.58
N GLY A 90 5.10 25.01 -12.48
CA GLY A 90 4.56 25.72 -13.62
C GLY A 90 5.64 26.59 -14.23
N GLN A 91 5.75 26.47 -15.56
CA GLN A 91 6.44 27.36 -16.52
C GLN A 91 7.96 27.33 -16.59
#